data_AF-A0A0W0EXC2-F1
#
_entry.id   AF-A0A0W0EXC2-F1
#
_cell.length_a   1.000
_cell.length_b   1.000
_cell.length_c   1.000
_cell.angle_alpha   90.00
_cell.angle_beta   90.00
_cell.angle_gamma   90.00
#
_symmetry.space_group_name_H-M   'P 1'
#
loop_
_entity.id
_entity.type
_entity.pdbx_description
1 polymer ?
#
loop_
_entity_poly.entity_id
_entity_poly.type
_entity_poly.pdbx_seq_one_letter_code
_entity_poly.pdbx_strand_id
1 'polypeptide(L)'
;MSGTVPGQFEGLGQGSMNTDGGGTSADNSAVTWTDLFNIYHTVTQMGVSMNAITAHLSGLKTLDEGLKGTAKFKEPKPFDGKASSVTQFLQDIRNTIQLSHRSLISDHDKCLYFFTYLGPGAPKEWYNSVELHNRELLDDFEKFAESFKKHFGDSNIVATAQNKLDELYQTRSAAQYIARFNEWVIHLDLTDTSKIHMLYQHLKMSVKDTVAFVPKTT
;
A
#
# COMPACT_ATOMS: atom_id res chain seq x y z
N MET A 1 -68.82 -36.68 -26.61
CA MET A 1 -67.36 -36.68 -26.87
C MET A 1 -66.73 -37.21 -25.59
N SER A 2 -66.56 -38.52 -25.40
CA SER A 2 -65.68 -39.45 -26.13
C SER A 2 -64.21 -39.02 -26.02
N GLY A 3 -63.29 -39.74 -25.36
CA GLY A 3 -63.44 -40.96 -24.53
C GLY A 3 -62.09 -41.65 -24.24
N THR A 4 -62.13 -42.68 -23.38
CA THR A 4 -61.23 -43.87 -23.37
C THR A 4 -59.78 -43.80 -22.82
N VAL A 5 -59.44 -44.86 -22.08
CA VAL A 5 -58.26 -45.20 -21.23
C VAL A 5 -58.04 -46.73 -21.41
N PRO A 6 -56.82 -47.35 -21.42
CA PRO A 6 -55.61 -47.08 -20.61
C PRO A 6 -54.25 -47.11 -21.38
N GLY A 7 -53.11 -47.23 -20.68
CA GLY A 7 -51.78 -47.51 -21.26
C GLY A 7 -50.67 -47.82 -20.25
N GLN A 8 -50.76 -48.97 -19.56
CA GLN A 8 -49.75 -49.46 -18.61
C GLN A 8 -48.80 -50.46 -19.30
N PHE A 9 -47.49 -50.37 -19.08
CA PHE A 9 -46.55 -51.44 -19.48
C PHE A 9 -45.39 -51.56 -18.48
N GLU A 10 -45.33 -52.70 -17.80
CA GLU A 10 -44.17 -53.11 -17.01
C GLU A 10 -43.10 -53.71 -17.93
N GLY A 11 -41.84 -53.48 -17.62
CA GLY A 11 -40.70 -53.99 -18.40
C GLY A 11 -39.47 -54.16 -17.52
N LEU A 12 -39.35 -55.32 -16.88
CA LEU A 12 -38.15 -55.70 -16.13
C LEU A 12 -36.96 -55.88 -17.09
N GLY A 13 -35.85 -55.20 -16.79
CA GLY A 13 -34.61 -55.30 -17.55
C GLY A 13 -33.38 -55.22 -16.64
N GLN A 14 -33.02 -56.33 -16.00
CA GLN A 14 -31.72 -56.44 -15.34
C GLN A 14 -30.61 -56.46 -16.39
N GLY A 15 -29.87 -55.36 -16.51
CA GLY A 15 -28.67 -55.24 -17.34
C GLY A 15 -27.44 -55.00 -16.48
N SER A 16 -26.92 -56.04 -15.83
CA SER A 16 -25.62 -55.96 -15.18
C SER A 16 -24.52 -56.04 -16.24
N MET A 17 -23.79 -54.95 -16.45
CA MET A 17 -22.57 -54.98 -17.25
C MET A 17 -21.47 -54.21 -16.51
N ASN A 18 -20.63 -54.97 -15.79
CA ASN A 18 -19.36 -54.47 -15.29
C ASN A 18 -18.49 -54.03 -16.48
N THR A 19 -18.09 -52.78 -16.49
CA THR A 19 -16.83 -52.36 -17.11
C THR A 19 -15.91 -51.88 -16.02
N ASP A 20 -14.94 -52.75 -15.68
CA ASP A 20 -13.77 -52.38 -14.90
C ASP A 20 -13.02 -51.24 -15.63
N GLY A 21 -12.56 -50.24 -14.88
CA GLY A 21 -12.15 -48.95 -15.44
C GLY A 21 -11.65 -48.03 -14.34
N GLY A 22 -10.33 -48.06 -14.12
CA GLY A 22 -9.74 -47.52 -12.91
C GLY A 22 -9.76 -45.99 -12.76
N GLY A 23 -9.80 -45.56 -11.49
CA GLY A 23 -9.25 -44.30 -11.03
C GLY A 23 -10.05 -43.03 -11.31
N THR A 24 -10.66 -42.46 -10.27
CA THR A 24 -10.44 -41.06 -9.85
C THR A 24 -11.29 -40.72 -8.62
N SER A 25 -10.62 -40.43 -7.52
CA SER A 25 -10.96 -39.27 -6.70
C SER A 25 -9.69 -38.87 -5.94
N ALA A 26 -8.82 -38.11 -6.60
CA ALA A 26 -7.80 -37.38 -5.88
C ALA A 26 -8.53 -36.38 -4.99
N ASP A 27 -8.24 -36.41 -3.69
CA ASP A 27 -8.81 -35.50 -2.71
C ASP A 27 -8.36 -34.07 -3.05
N ASN A 28 -9.22 -33.33 -3.77
CA ASN A 28 -9.01 -31.95 -4.14
C ASN A 28 -9.17 -31.10 -2.87
N SER A 29 -8.08 -31.00 -2.11
CA SER A 29 -7.97 -30.16 -0.92
C SER A 29 -8.10 -28.68 -1.30
N ALA A 30 -9.33 -28.22 -1.41
CA ALA A 30 -9.66 -26.84 -1.74
C ALA A 30 -9.03 -25.90 -0.70
N VAL A 31 -8.20 -24.97 -1.17
CA VAL A 31 -7.57 -23.93 -0.35
C VAL A 31 -8.65 -23.16 0.41
N THR A 32 -8.55 -23.13 1.74
CA THR A 32 -9.58 -22.52 2.58
C THR A 32 -9.33 -21.03 2.77
N TRP A 33 -10.36 -20.28 3.18
CA TRP A 33 -10.23 -18.86 3.51
C TRP A 33 -9.18 -18.58 4.59
N THR A 34 -9.04 -19.49 5.55
CA THR A 34 -8.01 -19.42 6.61
C THR A 34 -6.61 -19.57 6.04
N ASP A 35 -6.43 -20.46 5.06
CA ASP A 35 -5.14 -20.63 4.37
C ASP A 35 -4.75 -19.31 3.66
N LEU A 36 -5.65 -18.73 2.87
CA LEU A 36 -5.42 -17.44 2.19
C LEU A 36 -5.09 -16.29 3.15
N PHE A 37 -5.80 -16.20 4.29
CA PHE A 37 -5.54 -15.18 5.31
C PHE A 37 -4.15 -15.35 5.94
N ASN A 38 -3.78 -16.57 6.33
CA ASN A 38 -2.48 -16.88 6.91
C ASN A 38 -1.35 -16.59 5.93
N ILE A 39 -1.49 -16.97 4.66
CA ILE A 39 -0.46 -16.72 3.65
C ILE A 39 -0.33 -15.22 3.36
N TYR A 40 -1.43 -14.46 3.28
CA TYR A 40 -1.37 -12.99 3.17
C TYR A 40 -0.60 -12.37 4.34
N HIS A 41 -0.90 -12.79 5.57
CA HIS A 41 -0.23 -12.26 6.76
C HIS A 41 1.27 -12.59 6.75
N THR A 42 1.62 -13.81 6.32
CA THR A 42 3.01 -14.28 6.21
C THR A 42 3.75 -13.53 5.10
N VAL A 43 3.14 -13.33 3.93
CA VAL A 43 3.69 -12.58 2.80
C VAL A 43 3.87 -11.09 3.15
N THR A 44 2.94 -10.51 3.91
CA THR A 44 3.05 -9.14 4.41
C THR A 44 4.18 -9.01 5.43
N GLN A 45 4.29 -9.93 6.38
CA GLN A 45 5.41 -9.99 7.33
C GLN A 45 6.75 -10.25 6.65
N MET A 46 6.81 -11.10 5.62
CA MET A 46 8.01 -11.31 4.79
C MET A 46 8.38 -10.06 3.98
N GLY A 47 7.40 -9.30 3.49
CA GLY A 47 7.66 -8.00 2.85
C GLY A 47 8.23 -6.98 3.83
N VAL A 48 7.66 -6.89 5.03
CA VAL A 48 8.16 -6.02 6.11
C VAL A 48 9.54 -6.45 6.57
N SER A 49 9.79 -7.75 6.77
CA SER A 49 11.10 -8.26 7.20
C SER A 49 12.16 -8.15 6.11
N MET A 50 11.84 -8.37 4.84
CA MET A 50 12.76 -8.09 3.73
C MET A 50 13.07 -6.59 3.60
N ASN A 51 12.10 -5.71 3.81
CA ASN A 51 12.34 -4.26 3.84
C ASN A 51 13.23 -3.87 5.02
N ALA A 52 12.98 -4.41 6.23
CA ALA A 52 13.82 -4.19 7.40
C ALA A 52 15.25 -4.72 7.18
N ILE A 53 15.41 -5.94 6.68
CA ILE A 53 16.71 -6.55 6.34
C ILE A 53 17.42 -5.71 5.26
N THR A 54 16.70 -5.20 4.26
CA THR A 54 17.27 -4.33 3.22
C THR A 54 17.70 -2.97 3.79
N ALA A 55 16.94 -2.40 4.74
CA ALA A 55 17.31 -1.18 5.45
C ALA A 55 18.54 -1.42 6.34
N HIS A 56 18.62 -2.55 7.05
CA HIS A 56 19.79 -2.94 7.84
C HIS A 56 21.03 -3.24 6.98
N LEU A 57 20.88 -3.91 5.83
CA LEU A 57 21.97 -4.13 4.87
C LEU A 57 22.44 -2.82 4.22
N SER A 58 21.52 -1.89 3.94
CA SER A 58 21.86 -0.54 3.49
C SER A 58 22.60 0.23 4.58
N GLY A 59 22.15 0.10 5.83
CA GLY A 59 22.81 0.65 7.02
C GLY A 59 24.23 0.10 7.24
N LEU A 60 24.43 -1.21 7.06
CA LEU A 60 25.75 -1.86 7.06
C LEU A 60 26.64 -1.36 5.92
N LYS A 61 26.07 -1.17 4.72
CA LYS A 61 26.80 -0.59 3.58
C LYS A 61 27.20 0.87 3.80
N THR A 62 26.44 1.62 4.58
CA THR A 62 26.83 2.98 5.04
C THR A 62 27.78 2.97 6.25
N LEU A 63 27.97 1.83 6.92
CA LEU A 63 28.89 1.70 8.05
C LEU A 63 30.34 1.45 7.58
N ASP A 64 30.51 0.70 6.49
CA ASP A 64 31.82 0.37 5.88
C ASP A 64 32.48 1.61 5.23
N GLU A 65 31.69 2.43 4.52
CA GLU A 65 32.07 3.77 4.07
C GLU A 65 32.10 4.82 5.22
N GLY A 66 31.79 4.40 6.46
CA GLY A 66 31.42 5.27 7.57
C GLY A 66 32.55 5.67 8.53
N LEU A 67 33.77 5.15 8.39
CA LEU A 67 34.86 5.42 9.36
C LEU A 67 35.67 6.70 9.09
N LYS A 68 35.07 7.73 8.47
CA LYS A 68 35.56 9.11 8.46
C LYS A 68 34.54 10.14 7.94
N GLY A 69 33.57 10.51 8.77
CA GLY A 69 32.70 11.64 8.46
C GLY A 69 31.69 11.96 9.55
N THR A 70 31.57 13.23 9.91
CA THR A 70 30.38 13.70 10.64
C THR A 70 29.14 13.39 9.80
N ALA A 71 28.08 12.88 10.44
CA ALA A 71 26.83 12.56 9.75
C ALA A 71 26.29 13.83 9.07
N LYS A 72 26.45 13.92 7.75
CA LYS A 72 26.02 15.09 6.98
C LYS A 72 24.51 15.14 6.98
N PHE A 73 23.97 16.04 7.79
CA PHE A 73 22.56 16.34 7.83
C PHE A 73 22.07 16.66 6.41
N LYS A 74 21.09 15.90 5.92
CA LYS A 74 20.53 16.09 4.59
C LYS A 74 19.41 17.10 4.69
N GLU A 75 19.71 18.34 4.34
CA GLU A 75 18.72 19.43 4.30
C GLU A 75 17.51 19.05 3.41
N PRO A 76 16.30 19.49 3.78
CA PRO A 76 15.12 19.35 2.95
C PRO A 76 15.35 19.92 1.54
N LYS A 77 14.79 19.27 0.53
CA LYS A 77 14.77 19.84 -0.82
C LYS A 77 13.72 20.96 -0.88
N PRO A 78 13.97 22.06 -1.61
CA PRO A 78 12.94 23.04 -1.88
C PRO A 78 11.71 22.40 -2.53
N PHE A 79 10.52 22.74 -2.06
CA PHE A 79 9.25 22.24 -2.59
C PHE A 79 9.05 22.69 -4.04
N ASP A 80 8.73 21.75 -4.92
CA ASP A 80 8.68 21.95 -6.37
C ASP A 80 7.27 22.28 -6.91
N GLY A 81 6.31 22.56 -6.02
CA GLY A 81 4.93 22.90 -6.37
C GLY A 81 4.04 21.71 -6.74
N LYS A 82 4.54 20.46 -6.71
CA LYS A 82 3.78 19.28 -7.15
C LYS A 82 3.02 18.60 -6.00
N ALA A 83 1.76 18.25 -6.23
CA ALA A 83 0.96 17.48 -5.27
C ALA A 83 1.62 16.16 -4.83
N SER A 84 2.34 15.49 -5.75
CA SER A 84 3.04 14.24 -5.46
C SER A 84 4.27 14.37 -4.55
N SER A 85 4.80 15.58 -4.34
CA SER A 85 5.95 15.81 -3.44
C SER A 85 5.53 16.32 -2.05
N VAL A 86 4.28 16.76 -1.87
CA VAL A 86 3.76 17.35 -0.61
C VAL A 86 4.01 16.46 0.61
N THR A 87 3.66 15.17 0.55
CA THR A 87 3.82 14.26 1.71
C THR A 87 5.28 14.11 2.13
N GLN A 88 6.19 13.91 1.17
CA GLN A 88 7.62 13.79 1.47
C GLN A 88 8.20 15.11 1.98
N PHE A 89 7.82 16.23 1.37
CA PHE A 89 8.27 17.56 1.79
C PHE A 89 7.85 17.88 3.23
N LEU A 90 6.57 17.65 3.58
CA LEU A 90 6.06 17.81 4.94
C LEU A 90 6.79 16.91 5.95
N GLN A 91 7.17 15.70 5.56
CA GLN A 91 7.92 14.78 6.41
C GLN A 91 9.38 15.23 6.59
N ASP A 92 10.06 15.64 5.51
CA ASP A 92 11.43 16.15 5.55
C ASP A 92 11.54 17.39 6.45
N ILE A 93 10.58 18.32 6.36
CA ILE A 93 10.52 19.52 7.22
C ILE A 93 10.24 19.13 8.69
N ARG A 94 9.24 18.29 8.98
CA ARG A 94 8.96 17.84 10.37
C ARG A 94 10.15 17.13 11.00
N ASN A 95 10.79 16.21 10.28
CA ASN A 95 12.00 15.53 10.73
C ASN A 95 13.11 16.52 11.06
N THR A 96 13.30 17.54 10.22
CA THR A 96 14.33 18.57 10.43
C THR A 96 14.04 19.43 11.65
N ILE A 97 12.80 19.87 11.83
CA ILE A 97 12.36 20.64 13.00
C ILE A 97 12.61 19.84 14.27
N GLN A 98 12.23 18.55 14.31
CA GLN A 98 12.47 17.67 15.44
C GLN A 98 13.97 17.55 15.76
N LEU A 99 14.80 17.28 14.75
CA LEU A 99 16.25 17.13 14.89
C LEU A 99 16.98 18.46 15.21
N SER A 100 16.37 19.62 14.93
CA SER A 100 16.96 20.93 15.24
C SER A 100 17.02 21.22 16.75
N HIS A 101 16.20 20.52 17.56
CA HIS A 101 16.19 20.38 19.03
C HIS A 101 16.29 21.63 19.95
N ARG A 102 16.80 22.79 19.51
CA ARG A 102 17.00 24.01 20.33
C ARG A 102 16.85 25.34 19.59
N SER A 103 16.74 25.39 18.26
CA SER A 103 16.71 26.65 17.50
C SER A 103 15.33 27.16 17.07
N LEU A 104 14.31 26.28 16.99
CA LEU A 104 12.95 26.62 16.55
C LEU A 104 11.98 26.45 17.72
N ILE A 105 11.94 27.45 18.59
CA ILE A 105 11.23 27.38 19.88
C ILE A 105 9.74 27.64 19.69
N SER A 106 9.35 28.63 18.87
CA SER A 106 7.95 28.94 18.57
C SER A 106 7.45 28.23 17.31
N ASP A 107 6.14 28.09 17.19
CA ASP A 107 5.51 27.60 15.95
C ASP A 107 5.70 28.57 14.78
N HIS A 108 5.72 29.88 15.06
CA HIS A 108 6.09 30.91 14.09
C HIS A 108 7.51 30.71 13.53
N ASP A 109 8.49 30.33 14.36
CA ASP A 109 9.85 30.01 13.87
C ASP A 109 9.84 28.78 12.95
N LYS A 110 8.99 27.78 13.24
CA LYS A 110 8.81 26.58 12.41
C LYS A 110 8.15 26.90 11.06
N CYS A 111 7.13 27.75 11.06
CA CYS A 111 6.48 28.25 9.84
C CYS A 111 7.43 29.11 8.99
N LEU A 112 8.22 29.98 9.61
CA LEU A 112 9.25 30.76 8.92
C LEU A 112 10.36 29.85 8.36
N TYR A 113 10.81 28.85 9.13
CA TYR A 113 11.76 27.83 8.68
C TYR A 113 11.22 27.08 7.45
N PHE A 114 9.97 26.61 7.51
CA PHE A 114 9.26 25.96 6.40
C PHE A 114 9.25 26.82 5.13
N PHE A 115 8.96 28.11 5.25
CA PHE A 115 8.97 29.07 4.13
C PHE A 115 10.32 29.14 3.41
N THR A 116 11.45 28.99 4.13
CA THR A 116 12.78 29.03 3.48
C THR A 116 12.99 27.91 2.46
N TYR A 117 12.25 26.80 2.59
CA TYR A 117 12.27 25.66 1.66
C TYR A 117 11.10 25.67 0.65
N LEU A 118 10.35 26.77 0.51
CA LEU A 118 9.38 26.89 -0.57
C LEU A 118 10.07 27.30 -1.88
N GLY A 119 9.80 26.58 -2.96
CA GLY A 119 10.21 26.96 -4.31
C GLY A 119 9.53 28.25 -4.80
N PRO A 120 10.06 28.89 -5.85
CA PRO A 120 9.51 30.13 -6.40
C PRO A 120 8.11 29.94 -7.02
N GLY A 121 7.39 31.05 -7.22
CA GLY A 121 6.03 31.06 -7.76
C GLY A 121 4.99 30.68 -6.71
N ALA A 122 3.98 29.91 -7.14
CA ALA A 122 2.78 29.57 -6.35
C ALA A 122 3.03 29.18 -4.88
N PRO A 123 4.07 28.38 -4.50
CA PRO A 123 4.34 28.08 -3.10
C PRO A 123 4.65 29.31 -2.24
N LYS A 124 5.51 30.23 -2.72
CA LYS A 124 5.80 31.47 -2.00
C LYS A 124 4.66 32.47 -2.06
N GLU A 125 3.94 32.54 -3.18
CA GLU A 125 2.75 33.40 -3.31
C GLU A 125 1.64 32.97 -2.33
N TRP A 126 1.44 31.66 -2.13
CA TRP A 126 0.55 31.12 -1.09
C TRP A 126 0.99 31.54 0.31
N TYR A 127 2.28 31.40 0.66
CA TYR A 127 2.79 31.84 1.97
C TYR A 127 2.58 33.34 2.19
N ASN A 128 2.91 34.18 1.20
CA ASN A 128 2.72 35.63 1.28
C ASN A 128 1.23 35.99 1.50
N SER A 129 0.31 35.22 0.91
CA SER A 129 -1.14 35.36 1.12
C SER A 129 -1.56 34.99 2.55
N VAL A 130 -0.98 33.91 3.11
CA VAL A 130 -1.17 33.54 4.54
C VAL A 130 -0.66 34.65 5.45
N GLU A 131 0.57 35.14 5.25
CA GLU A 131 1.18 36.20 6.06
C GLU A 131 0.36 37.52 6.05
N LEU A 132 -0.27 37.84 4.91
CA LEU A 132 -1.08 39.04 4.73
C LEU A 132 -2.53 38.93 5.25
N HIS A 133 -3.14 37.73 5.22
CA HIS A 133 -4.58 37.56 5.42
C HIS A 133 -5.00 36.58 6.53
N ASN A 134 -4.07 35.76 7.03
CA ASN A 134 -4.32 34.72 8.03
C ASN A 134 -3.03 34.50 8.84
N ARG A 135 -2.53 35.58 9.45
CA ARG A 135 -1.25 35.60 10.14
C ARG A 135 -1.24 34.69 11.36
N GLU A 136 -2.39 34.53 12.01
CA GLU A 136 -2.62 33.62 13.13
C GLU A 136 -2.37 32.14 12.78
N LEU A 137 -2.41 31.78 11.49
CA LEU A 137 -2.03 30.45 11.02
C LEU A 137 -0.53 30.19 11.18
N LEU A 138 0.31 31.24 11.17
CA LEU A 138 1.76 31.09 11.37
C LEU A 138 2.11 30.76 12.83
N ASP A 139 1.22 31.02 13.78
CA ASP A 139 1.41 30.73 15.20
C ASP A 139 1.00 29.29 15.59
N ASP A 140 0.54 28.47 14.64
CA ASP A 140 0.20 27.04 14.81
C ASP A 140 0.74 26.21 13.65
N PHE A 141 1.87 25.53 13.87
CA PHE A 141 2.61 24.85 12.81
C PHE A 141 1.84 23.68 12.20
N GLU A 142 1.03 22.97 12.98
CA GLU A 142 0.28 21.82 12.49
C GLU A 142 -0.93 22.27 11.66
N LYS A 143 -1.69 23.30 12.09
CA LYS A 143 -2.72 23.92 11.24
C LYS A 143 -2.14 24.50 9.95
N PHE A 144 -0.97 25.14 10.03
CA PHE A 144 -0.26 25.64 8.85
C PHE A 144 0.09 24.50 7.88
N ALA A 145 0.65 23.40 8.39
CA ALA A 145 1.01 22.23 7.58
C ALA A 145 -0.22 21.53 6.98
N GLU A 146 -1.35 21.49 7.69
CA GLU A 146 -2.64 21.01 7.16
C GLU A 146 -3.19 21.92 6.05
N SER A 147 -3.13 23.24 6.24
CA SER A 147 -3.54 24.23 5.24
C SER A 147 -2.68 24.11 3.96
N PHE A 148 -1.36 23.98 4.11
CA PHE A 148 -0.44 23.69 3.00
C PHE A 148 -0.81 22.37 2.29
N LYS A 149 -1.04 21.30 3.06
CA LYS A 149 -1.45 19.99 2.51
C LYS A 149 -2.77 20.08 1.75
N LYS A 150 -3.72 20.88 2.23
CA LYS A 150 -5.02 21.11 1.58
C LYS A 150 -4.90 21.95 0.31
N HIS A 151 -3.96 22.90 0.25
CA HIS A 151 -3.78 23.78 -0.91
C HIS A 151 -2.97 23.12 -2.03
N PHE A 152 -1.89 22.41 -1.70
CA PHE A 152 -0.98 21.81 -2.68
C PHE A 152 -1.12 20.30 -2.85
N GLY A 153 -1.75 19.58 -1.90
CA GLY A 153 -1.90 18.13 -1.96
C GLY A 153 -2.90 17.68 -3.01
N ASP A 154 -2.97 16.37 -3.23
CA ASP A 154 -3.94 15.78 -4.15
C ASP A 154 -5.35 15.84 -3.56
N SER A 155 -6.15 16.78 -4.06
CA SER A 155 -7.57 16.95 -3.69
C SER A 155 -8.45 15.72 -3.98
N ASN A 156 -7.98 14.77 -4.78
CA ASN A 156 -8.68 13.52 -5.08
C ASN A 156 -7.80 12.29 -4.82
N ILE A 157 -7.02 12.32 -3.73
CA ILE A 157 -6.12 11.23 -3.32
C ILE A 157 -6.79 9.85 -3.27
N VAL A 158 -8.10 9.78 -2.97
CA VAL A 158 -8.89 8.54 -2.96
C VAL A 158 -9.02 7.95 -4.38
N ALA A 159 -9.45 8.75 -5.37
CA ALA A 159 -9.55 8.26 -6.75
C ALA A 159 -8.16 8.03 -7.35
N THR A 160 -7.15 8.85 -7.00
CA THR A 160 -5.76 8.61 -7.40
C THR A 160 -5.26 7.27 -6.85
N ALA A 161 -5.51 6.96 -5.57
CA ALA A 161 -5.14 5.69 -4.97
C ALA A 161 -5.86 4.51 -5.60
N GLN A 162 -7.17 4.63 -5.88
CA GLN A 162 -7.94 3.59 -6.59
C GLN A 162 -7.36 3.32 -7.99
N ASN A 163 -7.22 4.36 -8.82
CA ASN A 163 -6.61 4.25 -10.15
C ASN A 163 -5.21 3.64 -10.11
N LYS A 164 -4.40 4.02 -9.10
CA LYS A 164 -3.04 3.50 -8.93
C LYS A 164 -3.02 2.03 -8.51
N LEU A 165 -4.02 1.55 -7.78
CA LEU A 165 -4.17 0.14 -7.40
C LEU A 165 -4.73 -0.70 -8.56
N ASP A 166 -5.69 -0.17 -9.33
CA ASP A 166 -6.25 -0.84 -10.52
C ASP A 166 -5.20 -1.03 -11.63
N GLU A 167 -4.25 -0.08 -11.73
CA GLU A 167 -3.05 -0.16 -12.60
C GLU A 167 -1.91 -1.01 -12.00
N LEU A 168 -1.98 -1.46 -10.75
CA LEU A 168 -0.86 -2.09 -10.05
C LEU A 168 -0.82 -3.61 -10.29
N TYR A 169 0.10 -4.05 -11.14
CA TYR A 169 0.38 -5.47 -11.38
C TYR A 169 1.76 -5.86 -10.84
N GLN A 170 1.91 -7.10 -10.36
CA GLN A 170 3.22 -7.63 -10.02
C GLN A 170 4.03 -7.87 -11.31
N THR A 171 4.75 -6.85 -11.78
CA THR A 171 5.66 -6.96 -12.94
C THR A 171 7.02 -7.54 -12.54
N ARG A 172 7.52 -7.20 -11.34
CA ARG A 172 8.83 -7.60 -10.80
C ARG A 172 8.71 -8.60 -9.64
N SER A 173 9.38 -8.36 -8.52
CA SER A 173 9.29 -9.18 -7.31
C SER A 173 7.99 -8.92 -6.54
N ALA A 174 7.53 -9.91 -5.77
CA ALA A 174 6.35 -9.76 -4.93
C ALA A 174 6.55 -8.66 -3.87
N ALA A 175 7.74 -8.56 -3.26
CA ALA A 175 8.05 -7.53 -2.27
C ALA A 175 7.92 -6.09 -2.84
N GLN A 176 8.37 -5.83 -4.07
CA GLN A 176 8.18 -4.51 -4.71
C GLN A 176 6.71 -4.21 -4.99
N TYR A 177 5.94 -5.22 -5.41
CA TYR A 177 4.50 -5.09 -5.62
C TYR A 177 3.75 -4.79 -4.32
N ILE A 178 4.02 -5.55 -3.25
CA ILE A 178 3.41 -5.34 -1.91
C ILE A 178 3.76 -3.97 -1.34
N ALA A 179 5.01 -3.52 -1.50
CA ALA A 179 5.41 -2.18 -1.05
C ALA A 179 4.62 -1.07 -1.78
N ARG A 180 4.39 -1.21 -3.09
CA ARG A 180 3.57 -0.28 -3.87
C ARG A 180 2.07 -0.41 -3.58
N PHE A 181 1.59 -1.60 -3.24
CA PHE A 181 0.20 -1.79 -2.80
C PHE A 181 -0.04 -1.06 -1.48
N ASN A 182 0.86 -1.24 -0.51
CA ASN A 182 0.79 -0.61 0.81
C ASN A 182 0.93 0.92 0.75
N GLU A 183 1.64 1.46 -0.25
CA GLU A 183 1.75 2.91 -0.50
C GLU A 183 0.39 3.57 -0.81
N TRP A 184 -0.49 2.88 -1.55
CA TRP A 184 -1.78 3.43 -1.99
C TRP A 184 -2.97 2.97 -1.14
N VAL A 185 -2.97 1.73 -0.65
CA VAL A 185 -4.13 1.16 0.08
C VAL A 185 -4.45 1.89 1.39
N ILE A 186 -3.47 2.58 1.99
CA ILE A 186 -3.67 3.43 3.18
C ILE A 186 -4.58 4.64 2.94
N HIS A 187 -4.86 4.99 1.69
CA HIS A 187 -5.75 6.09 1.31
C HIS A 187 -7.19 5.63 1.04
N LEU A 188 -7.48 4.32 1.14
CA LEU A 188 -8.81 3.75 0.93
C LEU A 188 -9.35 3.14 2.23
N ASP A 189 -10.61 3.44 2.55
CA ASP A 189 -11.31 2.81 3.68
C ASP A 189 -11.82 1.41 3.27
N LEU A 190 -10.93 0.42 3.42
CA LEU A 190 -11.16 -0.96 3.01
C LEU A 190 -11.06 -1.92 4.20
N THR A 191 -11.95 -2.91 4.23
CA THR A 191 -11.81 -4.07 5.11
C THR A 191 -10.55 -4.86 4.75
N ASP A 192 -9.94 -5.55 5.72
CA ASP A 192 -8.74 -6.35 5.43
C ASP A 192 -9.04 -7.47 4.42
N THR A 193 -10.24 -8.05 4.42
CA THR A 193 -10.71 -8.98 3.38
C THR A 193 -10.67 -8.35 1.98
N SER A 194 -11.10 -7.09 1.84
CA SER A 194 -11.02 -6.35 0.58
C SER A 194 -9.57 -6.11 0.15
N LYS A 195 -8.69 -5.71 1.08
CA LYS A 195 -7.25 -5.52 0.82
C LYS A 195 -6.57 -6.81 0.37
N ILE A 196 -6.84 -7.92 1.05
CA ILE A 196 -6.36 -9.27 0.70
C ILE A 196 -6.80 -9.63 -0.72
N HIS A 197 -8.07 -9.43 -1.05
CA HIS A 197 -8.62 -9.77 -2.35
C HIS A 197 -7.96 -8.96 -3.48
N MET A 198 -7.84 -7.63 -3.32
CA MET A 198 -7.17 -6.76 -4.30
C MET A 198 -5.70 -7.13 -4.49
N LEU A 199 -4.95 -7.35 -3.40
CA LEU A 199 -3.55 -7.78 -3.49
C LEU A 199 -3.43 -9.13 -4.21
N TYR A 200 -4.33 -10.07 -3.91
CA TYR A 200 -4.30 -11.40 -4.54
C TYR A 200 -4.66 -11.38 -6.03
N GLN A 201 -5.52 -10.46 -6.49
CA GLN A 201 -5.89 -10.39 -7.91
C GLN A 201 -4.67 -10.15 -8.82
N HIS A 202 -3.78 -9.23 -8.48
CA HIS A 202 -2.71 -8.78 -9.38
C HIS A 202 -1.30 -9.36 -9.10
N LEU A 203 -1.19 -10.34 -8.20
CA LEU A 203 0.01 -11.19 -8.07
C LEU A 203 0.24 -12.05 -9.33
N LYS A 204 1.51 -12.40 -9.61
CA LYS A 204 1.85 -13.36 -10.68
C LYS A 204 1.33 -14.76 -10.34
N MET A 205 0.85 -15.50 -11.34
CA MET A 205 0.32 -16.85 -11.14
C MET A 205 1.30 -17.76 -10.39
N SER A 206 2.58 -17.81 -10.79
CA SER A 206 3.59 -18.62 -10.09
C SER A 206 3.79 -18.26 -8.61
N VAL A 207 3.51 -17.01 -8.22
CA VAL A 207 3.50 -16.62 -6.80
C VAL A 207 2.21 -17.10 -6.13
N LYS A 208 1.05 -16.98 -6.78
CA LYS A 208 -0.23 -17.53 -6.29
C LYS A 208 -0.16 -19.05 -6.10
N ASP A 209 0.46 -19.76 -7.04
CA ASP A 209 0.65 -21.21 -6.99
C ASP A 209 1.56 -21.59 -5.82
N THR A 210 2.69 -20.88 -5.64
CA THR A 210 3.60 -21.09 -4.49
C THR A 210 2.91 -20.78 -3.16
N VAL A 211 2.09 -19.73 -3.12
CA VAL A 211 1.26 -19.32 -1.99
C VAL A 211 0.26 -20.42 -1.64
N ALA A 212 -0.49 -20.93 -2.61
CA ALA A 212 -1.45 -22.02 -2.44
C ALA A 212 -0.79 -23.36 -2.08
N PHE A 213 0.48 -23.57 -2.47
CA PHE A 213 1.24 -24.80 -2.24
C PHE A 213 1.98 -24.83 -0.90
N VAL A 214 1.94 -23.79 -0.07
CA VAL A 214 2.56 -23.85 1.28
C VAL A 214 1.93 -25.00 2.06
N PRO A 215 2.65 -26.11 2.35
CA PRO A 215 2.03 -27.28 2.94
C PRO A 215 1.58 -26.94 4.37
N LYS A 216 0.40 -27.44 4.76
CA LYS A 216 -0.09 -27.35 6.13
C LYS A 216 0.92 -28.06 7.04
N THR A 217 1.72 -27.28 7.78
CA THR A 217 2.56 -27.81 8.85
C THR A 217 1.64 -28.36 9.93
N THR A 218 1.61 -29.69 10.02
CA THR A 218 0.88 -30.51 11.00
C THR A 218 1.32 -30.22 12.43
#